data_AF-A0A1F8GWY1-F1
#
_entry.id   AF-A0A1F8GWY1-F1
#
_cell.length_a   1.000
_cell.length_b   1.000
_cell.length_c   1.000
_cell.angle_alpha   90.00
_cell.angle_beta   90.00
_cell.angle_gamma   90.00
#
_symmetry.space_group_name_H-M   'P 1'
#
loop_
_entity.id
_entity.type
_entity.pdbx_description
1 polymer ?
#
loop_
_entity_poly.entity_id
_entity_poly.type
_entity_poly.pdbx_seq_one_letter_code
_entity_poly.pdbx_strand_id
1 'polypeptide(L)'
;MAGKFERSKPHLNVGTIGHVDHGKTTLTASILHTLSLLGDGYLARVEKVDQIDNAPEERARGITIALHHSEYETPKRHYAHIDAPGHADYIKNMITGAAQMDGAVLVVSAPDGPMPQTREHILLAYQVGVPNIIVFMNKCDMVDDPELLDLVEAEIRELLNKYHYKGDTIKVIRGSAMKALEATSKDDAALKPIKELADALDSEIPDPVRETDKPFLMPVEDVFSIEGRGTVVTGRIERGKVKINEELEIVGLKPTAKTVVTGIEMFNKQLDEGMAGDNAGLLLRGLKKEDVMRGQVLAKPGSITPHTEFDAEVYILSKEEGGRHTPFFKGYKPQFYFRTTDVTGEVTLPEGTEMVMPGDTVKFKVKLIAPIAMEEKQRFAIREGGKTVGAGVVTKVNV
;
A
#
# COMPACT_ATOMS: atom_id res chain seq x y z
N MET A 1 22.13 -0.40 20.85
CA MET A 1 22.27 0.59 19.76
C MET A 1 21.65 -0.02 18.51
N ALA A 2 20.82 0.74 17.79
CA ALA A 2 20.34 0.33 16.48
C ALA A 2 21.54 -0.02 15.58
N GLY A 3 21.48 -1.16 14.88
CA GLY A 3 22.51 -1.55 13.92
C GLY A 3 22.53 -0.60 12.72
N LYS A 4 23.57 -0.67 11.88
CA LYS A 4 23.58 0.02 10.58
C LYS A 4 22.87 -0.83 9.54
N PHE A 5 22.04 -0.24 8.69
CA PHE A 5 21.43 -0.97 7.59
C PHE A 5 22.45 -1.18 6.46
N GLU A 6 22.67 -2.44 6.07
CA GLU A 6 23.60 -2.80 5.00
C GLU A 6 22.83 -3.04 3.69
N ARG A 7 23.05 -2.18 2.69
CA ARG A 7 22.44 -2.31 1.36
C ARG A 7 23.16 -3.35 0.50
N SER A 8 23.13 -4.61 0.91
CA SER A 8 23.79 -5.72 0.20
C SER A 8 22.91 -6.37 -0.89
N LYS A 9 21.58 -6.23 -0.79
CA LYS A 9 20.60 -6.82 -1.71
C LYS A 9 19.64 -5.76 -2.27
N PRO A 10 19.04 -5.96 -3.45
CA PRO A 10 17.95 -5.12 -3.94
C PRO A 10 16.78 -5.09 -2.94
N HIS A 11 16.22 -3.89 -2.73
CA HIS A 11 15.13 -3.65 -1.78
C HIS A 11 13.78 -3.52 -2.51
N LEU A 12 12.82 -4.37 -2.13
CA LEU A 12 11.45 -4.37 -2.66
C LEU A 12 10.43 -4.14 -1.55
N ASN A 13 9.40 -3.39 -1.89
CA ASN A 13 8.21 -3.23 -1.06
C ASN A 13 7.14 -4.18 -1.57
N VAL A 14 6.67 -5.07 -0.72
CA VAL A 14 5.58 -5.99 -1.04
C VAL A 14 4.53 -5.90 0.06
N GLY A 15 3.38 -6.53 -0.12
CA GLY A 15 2.41 -6.58 0.96
C GLY A 15 1.18 -7.41 0.65
N THR A 16 0.46 -7.77 1.70
CA THR A 16 -0.75 -8.60 1.62
C THR A 16 -1.99 -7.73 1.44
N ILE A 17 -2.81 -8.10 0.47
CA ILE A 17 -4.12 -7.51 0.21
C ILE A 17 -5.17 -8.62 0.07
N GLY A 18 -6.45 -8.30 0.23
CA GLY A 18 -7.54 -9.26 0.14
C GLY A 18 -8.59 -9.05 1.22
N HIS A 19 -9.69 -9.80 1.11
CA HIS A 19 -10.84 -9.68 1.99
C HIS A 19 -10.51 -9.93 3.47
N VAL A 20 -11.35 -9.42 4.36
CA VAL A 20 -11.30 -9.71 5.80
C VAL A 20 -11.33 -11.23 6.03
N ASP A 21 -10.63 -11.69 7.07
CA ASP A 21 -10.55 -13.11 7.47
C ASP A 21 -9.98 -14.11 6.46
N HIS A 22 -9.48 -13.66 5.29
CA HIS A 22 -8.76 -14.53 4.35
C HIS A 22 -7.35 -14.93 4.83
N GLY A 23 -6.87 -14.36 5.94
CA GLY A 23 -5.62 -14.74 6.61
C GLY A 23 -4.37 -13.99 6.13
N LYS A 24 -4.51 -12.70 5.81
CA LYS A 24 -3.38 -11.81 5.43
C LYS A 24 -2.30 -11.76 6.52
N THR A 25 -2.68 -11.41 7.73
CA THR A 25 -1.78 -11.29 8.89
C THR A 25 -1.19 -12.63 9.28
N THR A 26 -1.97 -13.72 9.21
CA THR A 26 -1.47 -15.08 9.41
C THR A 26 -0.42 -15.43 8.36
N LEU A 27 -0.65 -15.09 7.08
CA LEU A 27 0.31 -15.31 6.01
C LEU A 27 1.60 -14.52 6.24
N THR A 28 1.49 -13.25 6.64
CA THR A 28 2.64 -12.40 6.99
C THR A 28 3.48 -13.04 8.09
N ALA A 29 2.86 -13.45 9.21
CA ALA A 29 3.55 -14.17 10.28
C ALA A 29 4.16 -15.50 9.80
N SER A 30 3.47 -16.21 8.90
CA SER A 30 3.94 -17.49 8.34
C SER A 30 5.16 -17.31 7.45
N ILE A 31 5.24 -16.23 6.68
CA ILE A 31 6.42 -15.89 5.88
C ILE A 31 7.60 -15.69 6.82
N LEU A 32 7.45 -14.84 7.84
CA LEU A 32 8.53 -14.56 8.81
C LEU A 32 9.00 -15.83 9.52
N HIS A 33 8.06 -16.65 9.98
CA HIS A 33 8.35 -17.92 10.66
C HIS A 33 9.05 -18.92 9.74
N THR A 34 8.52 -19.12 8.53
CA THR A 34 9.08 -20.07 7.54
C THR A 34 10.49 -19.66 7.16
N LEU A 35 10.72 -18.40 6.80
CA LEU A 35 12.04 -17.93 6.37
C LEU A 35 13.08 -18.03 7.49
N SER A 36 12.67 -17.78 8.74
CA SER A 36 13.52 -17.98 9.91
C SER A 36 13.86 -19.46 10.13
N LEU A 37 12.88 -20.37 9.99
CA LEU A 37 13.07 -21.82 10.15
C LEU A 37 13.95 -22.43 9.07
N LEU A 38 13.79 -22.01 7.81
CA LEU A 38 14.56 -22.54 6.68
C LEU A 38 16.06 -22.31 6.86
N GLY A 39 16.46 -21.15 7.38
CA GLY A 39 17.88 -20.77 7.45
C GLY A 39 18.47 -20.56 6.05
N ASP A 40 19.74 -20.89 5.84
CA ASP A 40 20.36 -20.96 4.49
C ASP A 40 20.32 -19.64 3.67
N GLY A 41 20.52 -18.51 4.33
CA GLY A 41 20.59 -17.18 3.70
C GLY A 41 19.24 -16.46 3.59
N TYR A 42 18.15 -17.11 4.02
CA TYR A 42 16.92 -16.43 4.39
C TYR A 42 17.06 -15.82 5.78
N LEU A 43 16.53 -14.61 5.98
CA LEU A 43 16.55 -13.91 7.25
C LEU A 43 15.17 -13.28 7.49
N ALA A 44 14.65 -13.36 8.70
CA ALA A 44 13.40 -12.71 9.04
C ALA A 44 13.39 -12.30 10.51
N ARG A 45 12.80 -11.15 10.80
CA ARG A 45 12.43 -10.79 12.17
C ARG A 45 11.11 -11.49 12.48
N VAL A 46 11.16 -12.60 13.23
CA VAL A 46 9.94 -13.37 13.55
C VAL A 46 8.98 -12.53 14.39
N GLU A 47 7.76 -12.41 13.89
CA GLU A 47 6.64 -11.74 14.55
C GLU A 47 5.43 -12.68 14.50
N LYS A 48 4.73 -12.80 15.63
CA LYS A 48 3.46 -13.52 15.73
C LYS A 48 2.31 -12.62 15.28
N VAL A 49 1.16 -13.24 14.99
CA VAL A 49 -0.07 -12.55 14.58
C VAL A 49 -0.45 -11.43 15.57
N ASP A 50 -0.35 -11.67 16.87
CA ASP A 50 -0.66 -10.69 17.92
C ASP A 50 0.38 -9.56 18.08
N GLN A 51 1.56 -9.72 17.45
CA GLN A 51 2.60 -8.70 17.39
C GLN A 51 2.45 -7.82 16.14
N ILE A 52 1.89 -8.38 15.06
CA ILE A 52 1.50 -7.66 13.85
C ILE A 52 0.21 -6.86 14.13
N ASP A 53 -0.87 -7.53 14.55
CA ASP A 53 -2.11 -6.91 15.05
C ASP A 53 -1.96 -6.52 16.54
N ASN A 54 -1.09 -5.55 16.81
CA ASN A 54 -0.72 -5.19 18.18
C ASN A 54 -1.60 -4.12 18.82
N ALA A 55 -2.41 -3.37 18.06
CA ALA A 55 -3.21 -2.31 18.64
C ALA A 55 -4.31 -2.91 19.54
N PRO A 56 -4.63 -2.28 20.70
CA PRO A 56 -5.66 -2.79 21.60
C PRO A 56 -7.02 -2.99 20.91
N GLU A 57 -7.36 -2.13 19.95
CA GLU A 57 -8.60 -2.23 19.16
C GLU A 57 -8.57 -3.42 18.17
N GLU A 58 -7.41 -3.71 17.56
CA GLU A 58 -7.22 -4.84 16.66
C GLU A 58 -7.37 -6.16 17.41
N ARG A 59 -6.72 -6.29 18.57
CA ARG A 59 -6.84 -7.49 19.42
C ARG A 59 -8.26 -7.73 19.93
N ALA A 60 -8.99 -6.67 20.24
CA ALA A 60 -10.37 -6.77 20.71
C ALA A 60 -11.35 -7.18 19.60
N ARG A 61 -11.11 -6.72 18.36
CA ARG A 61 -12.00 -6.97 17.22
C ARG A 61 -11.57 -8.15 16.34
N GLY A 62 -10.34 -8.63 16.47
CA GLY A 62 -9.78 -9.70 15.64
C GLY A 62 -9.57 -9.30 14.18
N ILE A 63 -9.41 -8.00 13.90
CA ILE A 63 -9.20 -7.46 12.55
C ILE A 63 -8.03 -6.47 12.54
N THR A 64 -7.24 -6.50 11.48
CA THR A 64 -6.21 -5.48 11.20
C THR A 64 -6.88 -4.14 10.90
N ILE A 65 -6.38 -3.08 11.53
CA ILE A 65 -6.88 -1.70 11.42
C ILE A 65 -5.78 -0.81 10.84
N ALA A 66 -4.58 -0.87 11.42
CA ALA A 66 -3.41 -0.12 10.99
C ALA A 66 -2.61 -0.89 9.94
N LEU A 67 -1.71 -0.20 9.24
CA LEU A 67 -0.70 -0.88 8.43
C LEU A 67 0.40 -1.38 9.37
N HIS A 68 0.85 -2.61 9.18
CA HIS A 68 2.03 -3.14 9.85
C HIS A 68 3.15 -3.38 8.84
N HIS A 69 4.38 -3.06 9.22
CA HIS A 69 5.57 -3.18 8.38
C HIS A 69 6.52 -4.22 8.97
N SER A 70 6.69 -5.35 8.28
CA SER A 70 7.61 -6.42 8.65
C SER A 70 8.83 -6.46 7.72
N GLU A 71 9.96 -6.95 8.24
CA GLU A 71 11.23 -7.06 7.51
C GLU A 71 11.64 -8.53 7.36
N TYR A 72 11.96 -8.92 6.13
CA TYR A 72 12.61 -10.21 5.83
C TYR A 72 13.45 -10.14 4.57
N GLU A 73 14.28 -11.14 4.36
CA GLU A 73 15.16 -11.28 3.22
C GLU A 73 15.17 -12.71 2.71
N THR A 74 15.27 -12.84 1.40
CA THR A 74 15.68 -14.07 0.72
C THR A 74 17.18 -13.99 0.41
N PRO A 75 17.82 -15.07 -0.08
CA PRO A 75 19.18 -14.98 -0.59
C PRO A 75 19.35 -13.93 -1.70
N LYS A 76 18.28 -13.61 -2.45
CA LYS A 76 18.31 -12.69 -3.59
C LYS A 76 18.01 -11.24 -3.20
N ARG A 77 17.02 -11.01 -2.33
CA ARG A 77 16.42 -9.68 -2.12
C ARG A 77 16.12 -9.39 -0.65
N HIS A 78 16.03 -8.11 -0.32
CA HIS A 78 15.50 -7.61 0.93
C HIS A 78 14.06 -7.11 0.71
N TYR A 79 13.16 -7.45 1.61
CA TYR A 79 11.75 -7.09 1.55
C TYR A 79 11.31 -6.26 2.75
N ALA A 80 10.59 -5.18 2.45
CA ALA A 80 9.65 -4.58 3.37
C ALA A 80 8.26 -5.12 3.03
N HIS A 81 7.57 -5.69 4.01
CA HIS A 81 6.25 -6.27 3.84
C HIS A 81 5.19 -5.45 4.56
N ILE A 82 4.19 -4.97 3.82
CA ILE A 82 3.10 -4.15 4.31
C ILE A 82 1.87 -5.04 4.49
N ASP A 83 1.48 -5.33 5.73
CA ASP A 83 0.23 -6.03 6.03
C ASP A 83 -0.93 -5.02 6.00
N ALA A 84 -1.81 -5.14 5.00
CA ALA A 84 -2.89 -4.17 4.79
C ALA A 84 -4.24 -4.69 5.31
N PRO A 85 -5.09 -3.82 5.90
CA PRO A 85 -6.39 -4.24 6.42
C PRO A 85 -7.36 -4.64 5.30
N GLY A 86 -8.21 -5.64 5.56
CA GLY A 86 -9.19 -6.16 4.60
C GLY A 86 -10.65 -5.80 4.86
N HIS A 87 -10.92 -5.11 5.96
CA HIS A 87 -12.28 -4.70 6.33
C HIS A 87 -12.64 -3.38 5.62
N ALA A 88 -13.90 -3.26 5.15
CA ALA A 88 -14.34 -2.13 4.33
C ALA A 88 -14.10 -0.76 4.99
N ASP A 89 -14.32 -0.68 6.31
CA ASP A 89 -14.15 0.56 7.08
C ASP A 89 -12.69 1.08 7.10
N TYR A 90 -11.71 0.20 6.89
CA TYR A 90 -10.28 0.53 6.97
C TYR A 90 -9.56 0.52 5.61
N ILE A 91 -10.31 0.44 4.51
CA ILE A 91 -9.76 0.44 3.15
C ILE A 91 -8.94 1.72 2.83
N LYS A 92 -9.16 2.83 3.56
CA LYS A 92 -8.30 4.04 3.47
C LYS A 92 -6.84 3.74 3.80
N ASN A 93 -6.62 2.86 4.77
CA ASN A 93 -5.28 2.44 5.18
C ASN A 93 -4.72 1.47 4.13
N MET A 94 -5.56 0.57 3.61
CA MET A 94 -5.16 -0.29 2.49
C MET A 94 -4.68 0.50 1.26
N ILE A 95 -5.39 1.55 0.84
CA ILE A 95 -4.96 2.41 -0.28
C ILE A 95 -3.58 3.01 -0.02
N THR A 96 -3.33 3.49 1.20
CA THR A 96 -2.04 4.05 1.61
C THR A 96 -0.93 3.00 1.62
N GLY A 97 -1.22 1.76 2.03
CA GLY A 97 -0.25 0.66 1.99
C GLY A 97 0.02 0.20 0.56
N ALA A 98 -1.01 0.01 -0.24
CA ALA A 98 -0.90 -0.45 -1.62
C ALA A 98 -0.12 0.54 -2.51
N ALA A 99 -0.27 1.84 -2.29
CA ALA A 99 0.52 2.87 -2.98
C ALA A 99 2.03 2.73 -2.75
N GLN A 100 2.44 1.97 -1.73
CA GLN A 100 3.83 1.70 -1.40
C GLN A 100 4.32 0.35 -1.91
N MET A 101 3.50 -0.49 -2.54
CA MET A 101 3.89 -1.82 -2.98
C MET A 101 4.49 -1.80 -4.39
N ASP A 102 5.66 -2.40 -4.57
CA ASP A 102 6.24 -2.76 -5.87
C ASP A 102 5.62 -4.04 -6.45
N GLY A 103 4.95 -4.82 -5.61
CA GLY A 103 4.03 -5.89 -5.98
C GLY A 103 3.24 -6.36 -4.77
N ALA A 104 2.05 -6.93 -4.99
CA ALA A 104 1.17 -7.35 -3.90
C ALA A 104 0.95 -8.87 -3.89
N VAL A 105 0.71 -9.41 -2.69
CA VAL A 105 0.23 -10.77 -2.47
C VAL A 105 -1.27 -10.70 -2.23
N LEU A 106 -2.08 -11.14 -3.20
CA LEU A 106 -3.52 -11.26 -3.05
C LEU A 106 -3.84 -12.55 -2.30
N VAL A 107 -4.40 -12.42 -1.09
CA VAL A 107 -4.79 -13.55 -0.25
C VAL A 107 -6.27 -13.86 -0.43
N VAL A 108 -6.56 -15.07 -0.90
CA VAL A 108 -7.93 -15.55 -1.12
C VAL A 108 -8.16 -16.83 -0.34
N SER A 109 -9.21 -16.86 0.48
CA SER A 109 -9.61 -18.06 1.23
C SER A 109 -10.20 -19.08 0.26
N ALA A 110 -9.69 -20.31 0.25
CA ALA A 110 -10.21 -21.39 -0.59
C ALA A 110 -11.67 -21.76 -0.30
N PRO A 111 -12.14 -21.82 0.97
CA PRO A 111 -13.55 -22.04 1.27
C PRO A 111 -14.50 -20.91 0.79
N ASP A 112 -14.02 -19.67 0.79
CA ASP A 112 -14.87 -18.49 0.56
C ASP A 112 -14.82 -17.98 -0.90
N GLY A 113 -13.69 -18.20 -1.59
CA GLY A 113 -13.43 -17.67 -2.91
C GLY A 113 -13.33 -16.13 -2.97
N PRO A 114 -13.46 -15.52 -4.16
CA PRO A 114 -13.39 -14.07 -4.31
C PRO A 114 -14.57 -13.30 -3.70
N MET A 115 -14.33 -12.68 -2.56
CA MET A 115 -15.31 -11.82 -1.85
C MET A 115 -15.28 -10.34 -2.29
N PRO A 116 -16.24 -9.47 -1.89
CA PRO A 116 -16.35 -8.09 -2.39
C PRO A 116 -15.05 -7.27 -2.25
N GLN A 117 -14.38 -7.32 -1.11
CA GLN A 117 -13.12 -6.60 -0.88
C GLN A 117 -11.96 -7.21 -1.68
N THR A 118 -12.02 -8.49 -2.08
CA THR A 118 -11.05 -9.04 -3.05
C THR A 118 -11.11 -8.24 -4.35
N ARG A 119 -12.33 -7.96 -4.85
CA ARG A 119 -12.55 -7.15 -6.06
C ARG A 119 -12.08 -5.72 -5.87
N GLU A 120 -12.49 -5.10 -4.76
CA GLU A 120 -12.13 -3.71 -4.44
C GLU A 120 -10.62 -3.53 -4.27
N HIS A 121 -9.92 -4.48 -3.63
CA HIS A 121 -8.47 -4.41 -3.43
C HIS A 121 -7.69 -4.56 -4.75
N ILE A 122 -8.08 -5.48 -5.64
CA ILE A 122 -7.43 -5.62 -6.96
C ILE A 122 -7.57 -4.31 -7.74
N LEU A 123 -8.79 -3.77 -7.78
CA LEU A 123 -9.08 -2.52 -8.47
C LEU A 123 -8.26 -1.37 -7.88
N LEU A 124 -8.28 -1.18 -6.57
CA LEU A 124 -7.53 -0.12 -5.90
C LEU A 124 -6.02 -0.28 -6.07
N ALA A 125 -5.49 -1.50 -5.98
CA ALA A 125 -4.08 -1.80 -6.23
C ALA A 125 -3.68 -1.35 -7.65
N TYR A 126 -4.50 -1.65 -8.66
CA TYR A 126 -4.26 -1.17 -10.03
C TYR A 126 -4.28 0.36 -10.12
N GLN A 127 -5.23 1.02 -9.46
CA GLN A 127 -5.39 2.48 -9.52
C GLN A 127 -4.26 3.24 -8.83
N VAL A 128 -3.73 2.71 -7.73
CA VAL A 128 -2.55 3.27 -7.05
C VAL A 128 -1.23 2.83 -7.70
N GLY A 129 -1.28 2.02 -8.76
CA GLY A 129 -0.14 1.71 -9.62
C GLY A 129 0.69 0.50 -9.18
N VAL A 130 0.12 -0.43 -8.42
CA VAL A 130 0.78 -1.72 -8.11
C VAL A 130 0.96 -2.49 -9.42
N PRO A 131 2.20 -2.81 -9.84
CA PRO A 131 2.43 -3.31 -11.19
C PRO A 131 2.22 -4.83 -11.32
N ASN A 132 2.41 -5.59 -10.24
CA ASN A 132 2.37 -7.05 -10.25
C ASN A 132 1.63 -7.59 -9.02
N ILE A 133 0.88 -8.68 -9.21
CA ILE A 133 0.19 -9.42 -8.15
C ILE A 133 0.62 -10.89 -8.22
N ILE A 134 0.87 -11.48 -7.06
CA ILE A 134 0.96 -12.93 -6.85
C ILE A 134 -0.23 -13.34 -5.99
N VAL A 135 -0.83 -14.51 -6.26
CA VAL A 135 -1.98 -14.99 -5.49
C VAL A 135 -1.52 -16.07 -4.53
N PHE A 136 -1.95 -15.95 -3.27
CA PHE A 136 -1.90 -17.02 -2.30
C PHE A 136 -3.32 -17.46 -1.96
N MET A 137 -3.73 -18.61 -2.49
CA MET A 137 -4.97 -19.28 -2.14
C MET A 137 -4.75 -19.99 -0.79
N ASN A 138 -5.25 -19.37 0.26
CA ASN A 138 -5.06 -19.77 1.66
C ASN A 138 -6.15 -20.74 2.13
N LYS A 139 -5.93 -21.36 3.28
CA LYS A 139 -6.86 -22.30 3.93
C LYS A 139 -7.22 -23.52 3.07
N CYS A 140 -6.31 -23.96 2.19
CA CYS A 140 -6.53 -25.17 1.40
C CYS A 140 -6.62 -26.43 2.28
N ASP A 141 -6.16 -26.38 3.53
CA ASP A 141 -6.34 -27.46 4.52
C ASP A 141 -7.79 -27.64 4.99
N MET A 142 -8.67 -26.68 4.67
CA MET A 142 -10.11 -26.75 4.98
C MET A 142 -10.96 -27.26 3.82
N VAL A 143 -10.34 -27.57 2.67
CA VAL A 143 -11.03 -27.99 1.45
C VAL A 143 -10.49 -29.34 0.99
N ASP A 144 -11.31 -30.38 1.13
CA ASP A 144 -10.93 -31.75 0.74
C ASP A 144 -11.11 -32.00 -0.77
N ASP A 145 -11.96 -31.23 -1.45
CA ASP A 145 -12.30 -31.40 -2.86
C ASP A 145 -11.36 -30.58 -3.78
N PRO A 146 -10.50 -31.22 -4.58
CA PRO A 146 -9.62 -30.52 -5.51
C PRO A 146 -10.37 -29.74 -6.60
N GLU A 147 -11.57 -30.18 -7.01
CA GLU A 147 -12.34 -29.49 -8.06
C GLU A 147 -12.82 -28.12 -7.57
N LEU A 148 -13.13 -27.98 -6.28
CA LEU A 148 -13.48 -26.70 -5.69
C LEU A 148 -12.29 -25.72 -5.70
N LEU A 149 -11.08 -26.21 -5.44
CA LEU A 149 -9.86 -25.39 -5.50
C LEU A 149 -9.60 -24.90 -6.93
N ASP A 150 -9.82 -25.76 -7.93
CA ASP A 150 -9.67 -25.40 -9.35
C ASP A 150 -10.72 -24.36 -9.78
N LEU A 151 -11.96 -24.49 -9.31
CA LEU A 151 -13.02 -23.52 -9.54
C LEU A 151 -12.67 -22.14 -8.94
N VAL A 152 -12.24 -22.11 -7.68
CA VAL A 152 -11.85 -20.86 -7.01
C VAL A 152 -10.66 -20.21 -7.72
N GLU A 153 -9.69 -20.99 -8.19
CA GLU A 153 -8.57 -20.47 -8.98
C GLU A 153 -9.06 -19.82 -10.28
N ALA A 154 -9.98 -20.46 -11.00
CA ALA A 154 -10.55 -19.91 -12.23
C ALA A 154 -11.25 -18.57 -11.99
N GLU A 155 -12.05 -18.46 -10.92
CA GLU A 155 -12.72 -17.21 -10.54
C GLU A 155 -11.73 -16.09 -10.18
N ILE A 156 -10.64 -16.41 -9.47
CA ILE A 156 -9.58 -15.44 -9.15
C ILE A 156 -8.93 -14.92 -10.43
N ARG A 157 -8.61 -15.81 -11.37
CA ARG A 157 -7.97 -15.45 -12.65
C ARG A 157 -8.88 -14.56 -13.50
N GLU A 158 -10.17 -14.89 -13.60
CA GLU A 158 -11.16 -14.06 -14.28
C GLU A 158 -11.22 -12.65 -13.66
N LEU A 159 -11.24 -12.57 -12.33
CA LEU A 159 -11.28 -11.30 -11.62
C LEU A 159 -10.03 -10.44 -11.84
N LEU A 160 -8.85 -11.05 -11.86
CA LEU A 160 -7.59 -10.37 -12.19
C LEU A 160 -7.61 -9.82 -13.62
N ASN A 161 -8.06 -10.63 -14.58
CA ASN A 161 -8.23 -10.22 -15.99
C ASN A 161 -9.20 -9.04 -16.13
N LYS A 162 -10.33 -9.08 -15.41
CA LYS A 162 -11.32 -7.99 -15.38
C LYS A 162 -10.70 -6.64 -14.99
N TYR A 163 -9.74 -6.65 -14.06
CA TYR A 163 -9.07 -5.44 -13.55
C TYR A 163 -7.65 -5.25 -14.10
N HIS A 164 -7.43 -5.65 -15.36
CA HIS A 164 -6.24 -5.35 -16.15
C HIS A 164 -4.93 -6.00 -15.68
N TYR A 165 -4.99 -6.95 -14.75
CA TYR A 165 -3.87 -7.83 -14.46
C TYR A 165 -3.86 -9.03 -15.41
N LYS A 166 -2.70 -9.64 -15.63
CA LYS A 166 -2.54 -10.83 -16.48
C LYS A 166 -2.91 -12.09 -15.70
N GLY A 167 -4.19 -12.24 -15.37
CA GLY A 167 -4.73 -13.32 -14.54
C GLY A 167 -4.33 -14.72 -15.01
N ASP A 168 -4.21 -14.94 -16.33
CA ASP A 168 -3.85 -16.24 -16.91
C ASP A 168 -2.39 -16.65 -16.64
N THR A 169 -1.49 -15.67 -16.43
CA THR A 169 -0.06 -15.93 -16.21
C THR A 169 0.37 -15.74 -14.76
N ILE A 170 -0.44 -15.05 -13.96
CA ILE A 170 -0.12 -14.82 -12.54
C ILE A 170 0.00 -16.15 -11.80
N LYS A 171 1.03 -16.25 -10.97
CA LYS A 171 1.25 -17.42 -10.12
C LYS A 171 0.17 -17.47 -9.03
N VAL A 172 -0.54 -18.59 -8.97
CA VAL A 172 -1.48 -18.93 -7.90
C VAL A 172 -0.85 -20.05 -7.08
N ILE A 173 -0.62 -19.77 -5.80
CA ILE A 173 0.02 -20.70 -4.86
C ILE A 173 -1.04 -21.16 -3.88
N ARG A 174 -1.24 -22.47 -3.80
CA ARG A 174 -2.24 -23.09 -2.92
C ARG A 174 -1.56 -23.56 -1.64
N GLY A 175 -2.11 -23.20 -0.49
CA GLY A 175 -1.50 -23.59 0.78
C GLY A 175 -2.32 -23.24 2.01
N SER A 176 -1.70 -23.46 3.16
CA SER A 176 -2.25 -23.06 4.46
C SER A 176 -1.19 -22.28 5.22
N ALA A 177 -1.42 -20.98 5.38
CA ALA A 177 -0.58 -20.14 6.22
C ALA A 177 -0.57 -20.67 7.66
N MET A 178 -1.73 -21.06 8.20
CA MET A 178 -1.83 -21.58 9.56
C MET A 178 -0.95 -22.83 9.76
N LYS A 179 -1.00 -23.81 8.84
CA LYS A 179 -0.15 -25.00 8.93
C LYS A 179 1.34 -24.67 8.82
N ALA A 180 1.71 -23.72 7.97
CA ALA A 180 3.10 -23.27 7.89
C ALA A 180 3.56 -22.60 9.19
N LEU A 181 2.70 -21.84 9.86
CA LEU A 181 2.98 -21.19 11.14
C LEU A 181 3.09 -22.19 12.30
N GLU A 182 2.33 -23.29 12.26
CA GLU A 182 2.38 -24.39 13.24
C GLU A 182 3.62 -25.28 13.09
N ALA A 183 4.30 -25.24 11.94
CA ALA A 183 5.45 -26.08 11.66
C ALA A 183 6.60 -25.81 12.63
N THR A 184 7.27 -26.89 13.06
CA THR A 184 8.39 -26.83 14.04
C THR A 184 9.72 -27.29 13.46
N SER A 185 9.71 -27.80 12.22
CA SER A 185 10.88 -28.29 11.51
C SER A 185 10.96 -27.66 10.12
N LYS A 186 12.18 -27.40 9.65
CA LYS A 186 12.45 -26.90 8.30
C LYS A 186 12.06 -27.89 7.19
N ASP A 187 11.92 -29.17 7.53
CA ASP A 187 11.56 -30.24 6.59
C ASP A 187 10.03 -30.47 6.52
N ASP A 188 9.23 -29.67 7.24
CA ASP A 188 7.78 -29.79 7.23
C ASP A 188 7.20 -29.39 5.86
N ALA A 189 6.40 -30.27 5.26
CA ALA A 189 5.78 -30.05 3.97
C ALA A 189 4.86 -28.81 3.96
N ALA A 190 4.33 -28.39 5.11
CA ALA A 190 3.51 -27.19 5.24
C ALA A 190 4.28 -25.89 4.92
N LEU A 191 5.62 -25.89 5.00
CA LEU A 191 6.45 -24.74 4.64
C LEU A 191 6.57 -24.53 3.12
N LYS A 192 6.32 -25.58 2.33
CA LYS A 192 6.54 -25.56 0.88
C LYS A 192 5.77 -24.45 0.16
N PRO A 193 4.47 -24.22 0.38
CA PRO A 193 3.76 -23.12 -0.27
C PRO A 193 4.31 -21.74 0.10
N ILE A 194 4.78 -21.55 1.33
CA ILE A 194 5.37 -20.27 1.76
C ILE A 194 6.73 -20.05 1.09
N LYS A 195 7.54 -21.12 0.95
CA LYS A 195 8.78 -21.07 0.20
C LYS A 195 8.52 -20.77 -1.29
N GLU A 196 7.54 -21.43 -1.90
CA GLU A 196 7.12 -21.15 -3.28
C GLU A 196 6.66 -19.69 -3.44
N LEU A 197 6.00 -19.12 -2.43
CA LEU A 197 5.61 -17.70 -2.43
C LEU A 197 6.84 -16.79 -2.40
N ALA A 198 7.82 -17.07 -1.54
CA ALA A 198 9.07 -16.31 -1.50
C ALA A 198 9.84 -16.40 -2.84
N ASP A 199 9.92 -17.60 -3.42
CA ASP A 199 10.57 -17.83 -4.71
C ASP A 199 9.83 -17.10 -5.85
N ALA A 200 8.49 -17.04 -5.81
CA ALA A 200 7.68 -16.28 -6.76
C ALA A 200 7.86 -14.76 -6.58
N LEU A 201 7.95 -14.26 -5.34
CA LEU A 201 8.29 -12.85 -5.07
C LEU A 201 9.67 -12.48 -5.63
N ASP A 202 10.62 -13.42 -5.64
CA ASP A 202 11.96 -13.24 -6.17
C ASP A 202 12.02 -13.27 -7.71
N SER A 203 11.13 -14.02 -8.37
CA SER A 203 11.20 -14.30 -9.81
C SER A 203 10.18 -13.53 -10.64
N GLU A 204 8.96 -13.35 -10.14
CA GLU A 204 7.84 -12.76 -10.88
C GLU A 204 7.75 -11.23 -10.72
N ILE A 205 8.21 -10.69 -9.59
CA ILE A 205 8.26 -9.24 -9.39
C ILE A 205 9.60 -8.72 -9.92
N PRO A 206 9.61 -7.84 -10.94
CA PRO A 206 10.84 -7.25 -11.46
C PRO A 206 11.47 -6.32 -10.41
N ASP A 207 12.79 -6.15 -10.49
CA ASP A 207 13.45 -5.13 -9.67
C ASP A 207 12.91 -3.75 -10.07
N PRO A 208 12.42 -2.96 -9.12
CA PRO A 208 11.83 -1.66 -9.42
C PRO A 208 12.91 -0.67 -9.85
N VAL A 209 12.65 0.06 -10.95
CA VAL A 209 13.51 1.16 -11.37
C VAL A 209 13.26 2.35 -10.45
N ARG A 210 14.22 2.62 -9.57
CA ARG A 210 14.13 3.71 -8.58
C ARG A 210 14.55 5.03 -9.21
N GLU A 211 13.72 6.06 -9.08
CA GLU A 211 14.00 7.40 -9.63
C GLU A 211 14.89 8.22 -8.68
N THR A 212 16.10 7.73 -8.37
CA THR A 212 16.99 8.33 -7.37
C THR A 212 17.60 9.67 -7.78
N ASP A 213 17.62 9.98 -9.08
CA ASP A 213 18.19 11.22 -9.60
C ASP A 213 17.18 12.38 -9.63
N LYS A 214 15.91 12.11 -9.32
CA LYS A 214 14.88 13.14 -9.23
C LYS A 214 14.94 13.90 -7.89
N PRO A 215 14.31 15.08 -7.77
CA PRO A 215 14.16 15.76 -6.49
C PRO A 215 13.48 14.86 -5.44
N PHE A 216 14.01 14.86 -4.22
CA PHE A 216 13.47 14.08 -3.11
C PHE A 216 11.98 14.35 -2.88
N LEU A 217 11.20 13.28 -2.73
CA LEU A 217 9.81 13.32 -2.31
C LEU A 217 9.48 12.06 -1.52
N MET A 218 8.91 12.23 -0.32
CA MET A 218 8.43 11.16 0.55
C MET A 218 7.05 11.53 1.09
N PRO A 219 5.98 10.82 0.71
CA PRO A 219 4.66 11.01 1.28
C PRO A 219 4.65 10.63 2.77
N VAL A 220 4.00 11.45 3.61
CA VAL A 220 3.90 11.19 5.05
C VAL A 220 2.79 10.18 5.31
N GLU A 221 3.17 9.00 5.81
CA GLU A 221 2.24 7.93 6.21
C GLU A 221 1.83 8.07 7.67
N ASP A 222 2.80 8.21 8.58
CA ASP A 222 2.56 8.36 10.02
C ASP A 222 3.59 9.27 10.69
N VAL A 223 3.25 9.75 11.89
CA VAL A 223 4.05 10.69 12.68
C VAL A 223 4.15 10.23 14.13
N PHE A 224 5.37 9.98 14.56
CA PHE A 224 5.72 9.59 15.92
C PHE A 224 6.50 10.70 16.63
N SER A 225 6.39 10.74 17.95
CA SER A 225 7.28 11.54 18.79
C SER A 225 8.15 10.58 19.58
N ILE A 226 9.47 10.70 19.47
CA ILE A 226 10.41 9.96 20.30
C ILE A 226 10.90 10.89 21.40
N GLU A 227 10.61 10.53 22.64
CA GLU A 227 11.03 11.28 23.83
C GLU A 227 12.54 11.52 23.80
N GLY A 228 12.96 12.77 23.93
CA GLY A 228 14.37 13.18 23.90
C GLY A 228 15.04 13.20 22.52
N ARG A 229 14.41 12.71 21.44
CA ARG A 229 14.95 12.79 20.06
C ARG A 229 14.20 13.77 19.17
N GLY A 230 12.87 13.82 19.24
CA GLY A 230 12.03 14.69 18.41
C GLY A 230 10.98 13.94 17.57
N THR A 231 10.45 14.62 16.55
CA THR A 231 9.40 14.09 15.68
C THR A 231 9.99 13.22 14.57
N VAL A 232 9.52 11.99 14.46
CA VAL A 232 9.83 11.06 13.37
C VAL A 232 8.64 10.95 12.44
N VAL A 233 8.91 11.10 11.16
CA VAL A 233 7.92 10.97 10.10
C VAL A 233 8.26 9.73 9.29
N THR A 234 7.29 8.84 9.09
CA THR A 234 7.48 7.60 8.33
C THR A 234 6.81 7.67 6.97
N GLY A 235 7.38 6.93 6.02
CA GLY A 235 6.78 6.66 4.72
C GLY A 235 7.79 6.07 3.74
N ARG A 236 7.29 5.59 2.60
CA ARG A 236 8.14 5.20 1.48
C ARG A 236 8.68 6.41 0.74
N ILE A 237 10.00 6.49 0.56
CA ILE A 237 10.60 7.51 -0.31
C ILE A 237 10.17 7.20 -1.75
N GLU A 238 9.39 8.10 -2.37
CA GLU A 238 8.84 7.90 -3.71
C GLU A 238 9.91 8.11 -4.78
N ARG A 239 10.69 9.18 -4.65
CA ARG A 239 11.74 9.56 -5.59
C ARG A 239 12.87 10.33 -4.92
N GLY A 240 14.01 10.37 -5.59
CA GLY A 240 15.20 11.07 -5.14
C GLY A 240 15.93 10.38 -3.98
N LYS A 241 16.76 11.16 -3.32
CA LYS A 241 17.59 10.75 -2.17
C LYS A 241 17.58 11.85 -1.11
N VAL A 242 17.80 11.45 0.12
CA VAL A 242 17.94 12.36 1.26
C VAL A 242 19.10 11.93 2.15
N LYS A 243 19.92 12.89 2.56
CA LYS A 243 21.03 12.66 3.51
C LYS A 243 20.80 13.40 4.82
N ILE A 244 21.39 12.89 5.89
CA ILE A 244 21.40 13.57 7.18
C ILE A 244 21.96 14.99 7.01
N ASN A 245 21.30 15.96 7.65
CA ASN A 245 21.53 17.41 7.58
C ASN A 245 21.06 18.12 6.30
N GLU A 246 20.32 17.47 5.40
CA GLU A 246 19.68 18.16 4.28
C GLU A 246 18.41 18.91 4.72
N GLU A 247 18.15 20.05 4.08
CA GLU A 247 16.93 20.84 4.26
C GLU A 247 15.80 20.26 3.41
N LEU A 248 14.61 20.16 3.99
CA LEU A 248 13.38 19.67 3.36
C LEU A 248 12.24 20.66 3.59
N GLU A 249 11.23 20.61 2.72
CA GLU A 249 9.94 21.27 2.89
C GLU A 249 8.84 20.25 3.22
N ILE A 250 7.94 20.64 4.11
CA ILE A 250 6.72 19.90 4.43
C ILE A 250 5.58 20.58 3.67
N VAL A 251 5.01 19.89 2.69
CA VAL A 251 4.08 20.47 1.71
C VAL A 251 2.70 19.82 1.80
N GLY A 252 1.65 20.64 1.73
CA GLY A 252 0.24 20.23 1.74
C GLY A 252 -0.43 20.35 3.12
N LEU A 253 -1.75 20.44 3.13
CA LEU A 253 -2.70 20.55 4.26
C LEU A 253 -2.52 21.74 5.22
N LYS A 254 -1.29 22.17 5.45
CA LYS A 254 -0.86 23.30 6.29
C LYS A 254 0.05 24.22 5.48
N PRO A 255 0.32 25.45 5.98
CA PRO A 255 1.35 26.31 5.40
C PRO A 255 2.67 25.56 5.29
N THR A 256 3.35 25.72 4.15
CA THR A 256 4.63 25.04 3.89
C THR A 256 5.66 25.47 4.92
N ALA A 257 6.33 24.49 5.52
CA ALA A 257 7.35 24.71 6.54
C ALA A 257 8.66 24.05 6.12
N LYS A 258 9.78 24.64 6.51
CA LYS A 258 11.11 24.08 6.30
C LYS A 258 11.57 23.33 7.54
N THR A 259 12.34 22.27 7.32
CA THR A 259 12.99 21.51 8.39
C THR A 259 14.30 20.91 7.89
N VAL A 260 15.05 20.31 8.80
CA VAL A 260 16.30 19.61 8.50
C VAL A 260 16.17 18.19 9.01
N VAL A 261 16.52 17.21 8.17
CA VAL A 261 16.59 15.81 8.59
C VAL A 261 17.83 15.60 9.46
N THR A 262 17.65 15.01 10.64
CA THR A 262 18.74 14.77 11.61
C THR A 262 19.03 13.30 11.85
N GLY A 263 18.19 12.42 11.32
CA GLY A 263 18.40 10.98 11.36
C GLY A 263 17.51 10.29 10.33
N ILE A 264 18.01 9.17 9.81
CA ILE A 264 17.31 8.32 8.85
C ILE A 264 17.40 6.90 9.40
N GLU A 265 16.26 6.24 9.57
CA GLU A 265 16.18 4.89 10.09
C GLU A 265 15.23 4.04 9.24
N MET A 266 15.53 2.75 9.10
CA MET A 266 14.70 1.76 8.43
C MET A 266 14.73 0.48 9.27
N PHE A 267 13.58 -0.02 9.70
CA PHE A 267 13.45 -1.21 10.56
C PHE A 267 14.36 -1.19 11.81
N ASN A 268 14.40 -0.05 12.53
CA ASN A 268 15.27 0.17 13.69
C ASN A 268 16.79 0.04 13.39
N LYS A 269 17.19 0.24 12.13
CA LYS A 269 18.59 0.30 11.68
C LYS A 269 18.87 1.68 11.09
N GLN A 270 20.04 2.24 11.39
CA GLN A 270 20.43 3.56 10.91
C GLN A 270 20.90 3.55 9.46
N LEU A 271 20.57 4.61 8.73
CA LEU A 271 20.97 4.87 7.35
C LEU A 271 21.75 6.19 7.26
N ASP A 272 22.82 6.23 6.47
CA ASP A 272 23.53 7.47 6.14
C ASP A 272 22.80 8.28 5.05
N GLU A 273 22.10 7.59 4.15
CA GLU A 273 21.32 8.11 3.04
C GLU A 273 20.06 7.27 2.86
N GLY A 274 18.90 7.93 2.77
CA GLY A 274 17.65 7.35 2.30
C GLY A 274 17.51 7.57 0.79
N MET A 275 16.94 6.60 0.08
CA MET A 275 16.73 6.65 -1.36
C MET A 275 15.34 6.14 -1.75
N ALA A 276 14.91 6.51 -2.95
CA ALA A 276 13.66 6.05 -3.54
C ALA A 276 13.49 4.52 -3.39
N GLY A 277 12.38 4.12 -2.78
CA GLY A 277 12.06 2.74 -2.46
C GLY A 277 12.17 2.37 -0.97
N ASP A 278 12.92 3.11 -0.15
CA ASP A 278 13.03 2.77 1.26
C ASP A 278 11.76 3.13 2.04
N ASN A 279 11.29 2.24 2.91
CA ASN A 279 10.38 2.61 4.00
C ASN A 279 11.19 3.16 5.16
N ALA A 280 11.28 4.48 5.24
CA ALA A 280 12.16 5.17 6.16
C ALA A 280 11.38 5.96 7.22
N GLY A 281 11.93 6.00 8.42
CA GLY A 281 11.63 7.01 9.43
C GLY A 281 12.66 8.14 9.36
N LEU A 282 12.19 9.36 9.13
CA LEU A 282 13.01 10.57 9.11
C LEU A 282 12.79 11.36 10.40
N LEU A 283 13.86 11.54 11.18
CA LEU A 283 13.86 12.40 12.36
C LEU A 283 14.03 13.86 11.89
N LEU A 284 13.06 14.71 12.25
CA LEU A 284 13.01 16.10 11.79
C LEU A 284 13.34 17.07 12.93
N ARG A 285 14.14 18.09 12.61
CA ARG A 285 14.55 19.11 13.58
C ARG A 285 13.46 20.16 13.80
N GLY A 286 13.25 20.50 15.07
CA GLY A 286 12.52 21.71 15.46
C GLY A 286 11.01 21.66 15.25
N LEU A 287 10.46 20.47 15.02
CA LEU A 287 9.03 20.25 14.83
C LEU A 287 8.48 19.42 15.99
N LYS A 288 7.23 19.69 16.34
CA LYS A 288 6.41 18.85 17.20
C LYS A 288 5.54 17.91 16.37
N LYS A 289 4.97 16.89 17.03
CA LYS A 289 4.08 15.94 16.37
C LYS A 289 2.88 16.64 15.72
N GLU A 290 2.34 17.68 16.34
CA GLU A 290 1.21 18.46 15.82
C GLU A 290 1.56 19.37 14.64
N ASP A 291 2.83 19.58 14.32
CA ASP A 291 3.25 20.42 13.19
C ASP A 291 3.17 19.66 11.86
N VAL A 292 3.36 18.34 11.90
CA VAL A 292 3.34 17.45 10.73
C VAL A 292 2.16 16.48 10.83
N MET A 293 1.56 16.12 9.70
CA MET A 293 0.48 15.13 9.68
C MET A 293 0.52 14.26 8.43
N ARG A 294 -0.13 13.09 8.53
CA ARG A 294 -0.44 12.23 7.38
C ARG A 294 -1.12 13.04 6.27
N GLY A 295 -0.76 12.73 5.03
CA GLY A 295 -1.26 13.42 3.84
C GLY A 295 -0.45 14.65 3.44
N GLN A 296 0.55 15.05 4.21
CA GLN A 296 1.60 15.96 3.73
C GLN A 296 2.67 15.16 2.97
N VAL A 297 3.58 15.85 2.28
CA VAL A 297 4.80 15.25 1.74
C VAL A 297 6.03 15.98 2.28
N LEU A 298 7.11 15.25 2.50
CA LEU A 298 8.45 15.81 2.65
C LEU A 298 9.08 15.90 1.27
N ALA A 299 9.57 17.06 0.87
CA ALA A 299 10.11 17.27 -0.46
C ALA A 299 11.38 18.12 -0.44
N LYS A 300 12.20 17.98 -1.49
CA LYS A 300 13.29 18.93 -1.74
C LYS A 300 12.70 20.35 -1.86
N PRO A 301 13.28 21.38 -1.23
CA PRO A 301 12.71 22.72 -1.25
C PRO A 301 12.42 23.25 -2.66
N GLY A 302 11.20 23.76 -2.88
CA GLY A 302 10.74 24.29 -4.15
C GLY A 302 10.51 23.27 -5.26
N SER A 303 10.63 21.96 -4.98
CA SER A 303 10.46 20.91 -6.01
C SER A 303 9.01 20.51 -6.26
N ILE A 304 8.10 20.79 -5.33
CA ILE A 304 6.65 20.59 -5.47
C ILE A 304 5.92 21.66 -4.66
N THR A 305 4.82 22.17 -5.21
CA THR A 305 4.00 23.20 -4.58
C THR A 305 2.61 22.65 -4.26
N PRO A 306 1.91 23.20 -3.25
CA PRO A 306 0.59 22.74 -2.90
C PRO A 306 -0.49 23.44 -3.74
N HIS A 307 -1.50 22.71 -4.21
CA HIS A 307 -2.57 23.21 -5.09
C HIS A 307 -3.96 22.78 -4.60
N THR A 308 -4.98 23.58 -4.92
CA THR A 308 -6.40 23.29 -4.60
C THR A 308 -7.25 22.98 -5.82
N GLU A 309 -6.85 23.43 -7.01
CA GLU A 309 -7.68 23.32 -8.21
C GLU A 309 -6.95 22.56 -9.32
N PHE A 310 -7.64 21.63 -9.97
CA PHE A 310 -7.07 20.83 -11.04
C PHE A 310 -8.14 20.33 -12.01
N ASP A 311 -7.72 20.01 -13.22
CA ASP A 311 -8.52 19.28 -14.20
C ASP A 311 -8.12 17.80 -14.14
N ALA A 312 -9.09 16.90 -14.25
CA ALA A 312 -8.86 15.46 -14.23
C ALA A 312 -9.68 14.70 -15.26
N GLU A 313 -9.17 13.54 -15.63
CA GLU A 313 -9.91 12.49 -16.34
C GLU A 313 -10.16 11.34 -15.36
N VAL A 314 -11.42 10.94 -15.24
CA VAL A 314 -11.87 10.03 -14.17
C VAL A 314 -12.83 8.98 -14.73
N TYR A 315 -12.55 7.72 -14.44
CA TYR A 315 -13.46 6.60 -14.61
C TYR A 315 -14.34 6.46 -13.37
N ILE A 316 -15.67 6.43 -13.53
CA ILE A 316 -16.64 6.27 -12.45
C ILE A 316 -17.03 4.81 -12.36
N LEU A 317 -16.79 4.19 -11.20
CA LEU A 317 -16.99 2.75 -11.02
C LEU A 317 -18.47 2.40 -11.06
N SER A 318 -18.81 1.31 -11.76
CA SER A 318 -20.17 0.77 -11.84
C SER A 318 -20.56 0.04 -10.54
N LYS A 319 -21.84 -0.32 -10.42
CA LYS A 319 -22.36 -1.14 -9.31
C LYS A 319 -21.67 -2.50 -9.24
N GLU A 320 -21.44 -3.12 -10.39
CA GLU A 320 -20.81 -4.44 -10.54
C GLU A 320 -19.32 -4.43 -10.16
N GLU A 321 -18.72 -3.24 -10.10
CA GLU A 321 -17.35 -3.00 -9.65
C GLU A 321 -17.27 -2.56 -8.19
N GLY A 322 -18.42 -2.53 -7.48
CA GLY A 322 -18.51 -2.09 -6.08
C GLY A 322 -18.66 -0.58 -5.90
N GLY A 323 -18.80 0.17 -7.00
CA GLY A 323 -18.91 1.62 -7.01
C GLY A 323 -20.33 2.15 -6.83
N ARG A 324 -20.72 3.07 -7.72
CA ARG A 324 -21.99 3.79 -7.60
C ARG A 324 -23.14 2.98 -8.17
N HIS A 325 -24.31 3.11 -7.53
CA HIS A 325 -25.57 2.58 -8.05
C HIS A 325 -26.37 3.64 -8.82
N THR A 326 -26.13 4.91 -8.52
CA THR A 326 -26.87 6.05 -9.03
C THR A 326 -25.92 7.11 -9.60
N PRO A 327 -26.38 7.91 -10.57
CA PRO A 327 -25.61 9.02 -11.09
C PRO A 327 -25.28 10.03 -9.99
N PHE A 328 -24.30 10.90 -10.27
CA PHE A 328 -24.09 12.12 -9.50
C PHE A 328 -24.26 13.34 -10.40
N PHE A 329 -24.52 14.47 -9.76
CA PHE A 329 -24.88 15.73 -10.41
C PHE A 329 -23.88 16.83 -10.02
N LYS A 330 -24.09 18.02 -10.58
CA LYS A 330 -23.37 19.24 -10.15
C LYS A 330 -23.45 19.44 -8.64
N GLY A 331 -22.32 19.83 -8.03
CA GLY A 331 -22.21 20.01 -6.57
C GLY A 331 -21.82 18.74 -5.81
N TYR A 332 -21.39 17.69 -6.53
CA TYR A 332 -20.85 16.47 -5.94
C TYR A 332 -19.56 16.76 -5.14
N LYS A 333 -19.51 16.31 -3.87
CA LYS A 333 -18.40 16.60 -2.93
C LYS A 333 -17.80 15.34 -2.28
N PRO A 334 -17.12 14.47 -3.04
CA PRO A 334 -16.53 13.25 -2.50
C PRO A 334 -15.19 13.52 -1.79
N GLN A 335 -14.61 12.45 -1.23
CA GLN A 335 -13.24 12.41 -0.75
C GLN A 335 -12.29 12.00 -1.89
N PHE A 336 -11.20 12.74 -2.06
CA PHE A 336 -10.13 12.45 -3.01
C PHE A 336 -8.91 11.93 -2.29
N TYR A 337 -8.29 10.88 -2.83
CA TYR A 337 -7.15 10.19 -2.25
C TYR A 337 -5.93 10.34 -3.16
N PHE A 338 -4.92 11.08 -2.70
CA PHE A 338 -3.65 11.32 -3.39
C PHE A 338 -2.51 10.80 -2.52
N ARG A 339 -1.79 9.76 -2.96
CA ARG A 339 -0.74 9.13 -2.13
C ARG A 339 -1.29 8.76 -0.74
N THR A 340 -0.84 9.44 0.31
CA THR A 340 -1.26 9.26 1.71
C THR A 340 -2.33 10.27 2.15
N THR A 341 -2.69 11.24 1.29
CA THR A 341 -3.62 12.34 1.55
C THR A 341 -5.05 11.93 1.22
N ASP A 342 -5.97 12.20 2.14
CA ASP A 342 -7.40 12.25 1.89
C ASP A 342 -7.94 13.68 2.10
N VAL A 343 -8.70 14.19 1.13
CA VAL A 343 -9.22 15.57 1.16
C VAL A 343 -10.54 15.68 0.42
N THR A 344 -11.51 16.37 1.01
CA THR A 344 -12.80 16.66 0.35
C THR A 344 -12.56 17.58 -0.85
N GLY A 345 -13.21 17.31 -1.97
CA GLY A 345 -13.20 18.20 -3.14
C GLY A 345 -14.58 18.35 -3.74
N GLU A 346 -14.81 19.49 -4.39
CA GLU A 346 -16.04 19.78 -5.13
C GLU A 346 -15.80 19.59 -6.63
N VAL A 347 -16.67 18.81 -7.28
CA VAL A 347 -16.61 18.51 -8.71
C VAL A 347 -17.42 19.52 -9.51
N THR A 348 -16.79 20.10 -10.52
CA THR A 348 -17.43 20.92 -11.55
C THR A 348 -17.43 20.17 -12.87
N LEU A 349 -18.61 19.71 -13.29
CA LEU A 349 -18.83 19.01 -14.55
C LEU A 349 -18.64 19.96 -15.76
N PRO A 350 -18.29 19.43 -16.94
CA PRO A 350 -18.26 20.20 -18.18
C PRO A 350 -19.60 20.85 -18.50
N GLU A 351 -19.55 21.96 -19.24
CA GLU A 351 -20.76 22.62 -19.73
C GLU A 351 -21.61 21.65 -20.57
N GLY A 352 -22.93 21.66 -20.36
CA GLY A 352 -23.87 20.73 -20.99
C GLY A 352 -23.93 19.33 -20.36
N THR A 353 -23.10 19.02 -19.36
CA THR A 353 -23.16 17.75 -18.62
C THR A 353 -23.94 17.93 -17.32
N GLU A 354 -25.19 17.44 -17.28
CA GLU A 354 -26.04 17.56 -16.09
C GLU A 354 -25.76 16.46 -15.05
N MET A 355 -25.44 15.26 -15.51
CA MET A 355 -25.21 14.09 -14.66
C MET A 355 -24.12 13.19 -15.26
N VAL A 356 -23.47 12.41 -14.40
CA VAL A 356 -22.49 11.39 -14.80
C VAL A 356 -22.97 10.03 -14.31
N MET A 357 -22.98 9.03 -15.20
CA MET A 357 -23.46 7.70 -14.92
C MET A 357 -22.33 6.81 -14.37
N PRO A 358 -22.64 5.83 -13.49
CA PRO A 358 -21.68 4.77 -13.16
C PRO A 358 -21.27 4.01 -14.44
N GLY A 359 -19.95 3.81 -14.62
CA GLY A 359 -19.33 3.24 -15.82
C GLY A 359 -18.76 4.28 -16.80
N ASP A 360 -19.05 5.57 -16.63
CA ASP A 360 -18.57 6.61 -17.53
C ASP A 360 -17.09 6.96 -17.28
N THR A 361 -16.37 7.32 -18.35
CA THR A 361 -15.13 8.09 -18.25
C THR A 361 -15.43 9.54 -18.57
N VAL A 362 -15.15 10.45 -17.63
CA VAL A 362 -15.49 11.87 -17.73
C VAL A 362 -14.29 12.74 -17.40
N LYS A 363 -14.22 13.93 -18.02
CA LYS A 363 -13.30 14.99 -17.63
C LYS A 363 -14.04 16.01 -16.79
N PHE A 364 -13.50 16.40 -15.64
CA PHE A 364 -14.08 17.46 -14.83
C PHE A 364 -13.02 18.23 -14.06
N LYS A 365 -13.42 19.41 -13.57
CA LYS A 365 -12.58 20.20 -12.65
C LYS A 365 -12.89 19.87 -11.22
N VAL A 366 -11.88 19.95 -10.36
CA VAL A 366 -12.02 19.72 -8.92
C VAL A 366 -11.46 20.90 -8.16
N LYS A 367 -12.16 21.30 -7.10
CA LYS A 367 -11.69 22.26 -6.10
C LYS A 367 -11.64 21.60 -4.72
N LEU A 368 -10.44 21.41 -4.20
CA LEU A 368 -10.19 20.83 -2.88
C LEU A 368 -10.41 21.85 -1.76
N ILE A 369 -10.84 21.37 -0.59
CA ILE A 369 -11.05 22.23 0.60
C ILE A 369 -9.73 22.65 1.28
N ALA A 370 -8.63 21.97 0.96
CA ALA A 370 -7.30 22.23 1.48
C ALA A 370 -6.26 22.02 0.37
N PRO A 371 -5.15 22.79 0.37
CA PRO A 371 -4.12 22.66 -0.65
C PRO A 371 -3.29 21.40 -0.40
N ILE A 372 -2.99 20.62 -1.44
CA ILE A 372 -2.19 19.39 -1.33
C ILE A 372 -1.02 19.42 -2.29
N ALA A 373 0.05 18.66 -2.00
CA ALA A 373 1.13 18.47 -2.95
C ALA A 373 0.63 17.75 -4.20
N MET A 374 0.66 18.42 -5.35
CA MET A 374 0.04 17.94 -6.58
C MET A 374 0.93 18.20 -7.79
N GLU A 375 0.95 17.23 -8.71
CA GLU A 375 1.61 17.36 -10.02
C GLU A 375 0.74 16.76 -11.13
N GLU A 376 1.00 17.17 -12.37
CA GLU A 376 0.32 16.57 -13.52
C GLU A 376 0.67 15.08 -13.66
N LYS A 377 -0.27 14.31 -14.20
CA LYS A 377 -0.22 12.85 -14.36
C LYS A 377 -0.25 12.06 -13.05
N GLN A 378 -0.44 12.73 -11.91
CA GLN A 378 -0.65 12.06 -10.64
C GLN A 378 -1.99 11.34 -10.62
N ARG A 379 -1.98 10.05 -10.25
CA ARG A 379 -3.20 9.24 -10.08
C ARG A 379 -3.84 9.50 -8.72
N PHE A 380 -5.15 9.33 -8.66
CA PHE A 380 -5.94 9.45 -7.43
C PHE A 380 -7.19 8.56 -7.46
N ALA A 381 -7.73 8.25 -6.28
CA ALA A 381 -9.01 7.58 -6.13
C ALA A 381 -10.07 8.54 -5.55
N ILE A 382 -11.34 8.31 -5.88
CA ILE A 382 -12.50 9.04 -5.35
C ILE A 382 -13.32 8.07 -4.51
N ARG A 383 -13.68 8.49 -3.29
CA ARG A 383 -14.49 7.68 -2.37
C ARG A 383 -15.63 8.47 -1.76
N GLU A 384 -16.74 7.78 -1.56
CA GLU A 384 -17.94 8.31 -0.90
C GLU A 384 -18.65 7.18 -0.14
N GLY A 385 -19.16 7.48 1.06
CA GLY A 385 -19.99 6.53 1.82
C GLY A 385 -19.30 5.19 2.11
N GLY A 386 -17.98 5.20 2.29
CA GLY A 386 -17.19 3.98 2.53
C GLY A 386 -16.90 3.15 1.27
N LYS A 387 -17.25 3.61 0.07
CA LYS A 387 -17.00 2.91 -1.20
C LYS A 387 -16.06 3.68 -2.10
N THR A 388 -15.25 2.97 -2.87
CA THR A 388 -14.52 3.54 -4.00
C THR A 388 -15.50 3.76 -5.16
N VAL A 389 -15.60 5.00 -5.65
CA VAL A 389 -16.61 5.41 -6.63
C VAL A 389 -16.02 5.95 -7.92
N GLY A 390 -14.74 6.32 -7.91
CA GLY A 390 -14.05 6.78 -9.10
C GLY A 390 -12.54 6.57 -8.99
N ALA A 391 -11.89 6.53 -10.14
CA ALA A 391 -10.43 6.52 -10.23
C ALA A 391 -9.99 7.44 -11.36
N GLY A 392 -8.99 8.27 -11.09
CA GLY A 392 -8.65 9.38 -11.97
C GLY A 392 -7.18 9.71 -12.03
N VAL A 393 -6.86 10.58 -12.97
CA VAL A 393 -5.53 11.14 -13.17
C VAL A 393 -5.63 12.65 -13.32
N VAL A 394 -4.74 13.39 -12.66
CA VAL A 394 -4.61 14.83 -12.82
C VAL A 394 -4.10 15.10 -14.23
N THR A 395 -4.89 15.78 -15.05
CA THR A 395 -4.48 16.16 -16.41
C THR A 395 -3.81 17.51 -16.47
N LYS A 396 -4.18 18.42 -15.54
CA LYS A 396 -3.63 19.77 -15.46
C LYS A 396 -3.78 20.32 -14.05
N VAL A 397 -2.72 20.94 -13.53
CA VAL A 397 -2.79 21.69 -12.27
C VAL A 397 -3.16 23.14 -12.57
N ASN A 398 -4.20 23.65 -11.90
CA ASN A 398 -4.61 25.04 -12.03
C ASN A 398 -3.94 25.85 -10.91
N VAL A 399 -3.25 26.93 -11.29
CA VAL A 399 -2.50 27.81 -10.38
C VAL A 399 -3.44 28.79 -9.69
#